data_AF-A0AAW9H7X7-F1
#
_entry.id   AF-A0AAW9H7X7-F1
#
_cell.length_a   1.000
_cell.length_b   1.000
_cell.length_c   1.000
_cell.angle_alpha   90.00
_cell.angle_beta   90.00
_cell.angle_gamma   90.00
#
_symmetry.space_group_name_H-M   'P 1'
#
loop_
_entity.id
_entity.type
_entity.pdbx_description
1 polymer ?
#
loop_
_entity_poly.entity_id
_entity_poly.type
_entity_poly.pdbx_seq_one_letter_code
_entity_poly.pdbx_strand_id
1 'polypeptide(L)'
;MKKDKSRLNSMLPQVKEWASDGFLPRDRVEIYVNGQGHLALATVDLFKYGMLEVRQSLLSISDNANKTNIHMAHAFRKLIYSQLIDLNDMRTNDRLFIYSLDTLTHFMFGAIATGNHKLIEPFHEVIFDSLDGGYGVHDGRKPPISSTLRYAAFGLTIIGDWLGNPLDLDKHALPRDPAWGQLVAHWREPDPEKFLPVLLAACDTHVERIAVTEREANQQAKQFEFNSVFLAVHPTEILAVLRLREIIGLMNPAHVDHPLMQTPYAAITCQPGEVTERDELLDRFLEVVRQRDPQVLPSGL
;
A
#
# COMPACT_ATOMS: atom_id res chain seq x y z
N MET A 1 16.79 16.58 -13.75
CA MET A 1 17.18 17.25 -12.48
C MET A 1 16.39 18.51 -12.10
N LYS A 2 16.12 19.52 -12.95
CA LYS A 2 15.27 20.69 -12.53
C LYS A 2 13.75 20.45 -12.64
N LYS A 3 13.31 19.52 -13.49
CA LYS A 3 11.89 19.29 -13.79
C LYS A 3 11.22 18.28 -12.84
N ASP A 4 12.01 17.48 -12.13
CA ASP A 4 11.52 16.35 -11.34
C ASP A 4 11.14 16.85 -9.94
N LYS A 5 12.01 17.67 -9.31
CA LYS A 5 11.67 18.42 -8.08
C LYS A 5 10.38 19.25 -8.21
N SER A 6 10.04 19.73 -9.42
CA SER A 6 8.83 20.53 -9.59
C SER A 6 7.55 19.73 -9.41
N ARG A 7 7.53 18.43 -9.76
CA ARG A 7 6.30 17.61 -9.63
C ARG A 7 5.95 17.37 -8.17
N LEU A 8 6.92 16.95 -7.36
CA LEU A 8 6.74 16.78 -5.92
C LEU A 8 6.35 18.09 -5.23
N ASN A 9 7.00 19.20 -5.57
CA ASN A 9 6.69 20.53 -5.02
C ASN A 9 5.26 20.99 -5.33
N SER A 10 4.69 20.57 -6.48
CA SER A 10 3.29 20.87 -6.81
C SER A 10 2.28 20.11 -5.94
N MET A 11 2.65 18.92 -5.45
CA MET A 11 1.73 18.07 -4.68
C MET A 11 1.82 18.29 -3.16
N LEU A 12 2.98 18.73 -2.66
CA LEU A 12 3.21 18.95 -1.23
C LEU A 12 2.21 19.92 -0.55
N PRO A 13 1.79 21.05 -1.15
CA PRO A 13 0.75 21.88 -0.56
C PRO A 13 -0.61 21.18 -0.52
N GLN A 14 -0.95 20.46 -1.59
CA GLN A 14 -2.24 19.80 -1.76
C GLN A 14 -2.45 18.70 -0.70
N VAL A 15 -1.37 18.02 -0.26
CA VAL A 15 -1.53 16.91 0.69
C VAL A 15 -1.99 17.37 2.07
N LYS A 16 -1.63 18.59 2.48
CA LYS A 16 -2.09 19.18 3.73
C LYS A 16 -3.56 19.56 3.67
N GLU A 17 -3.99 20.12 2.54
CA GLU A 17 -5.40 20.43 2.27
C GLU A 17 -6.23 19.15 2.24
N TRP A 18 -5.81 18.16 1.45
CA TRP A 18 -6.44 16.83 1.39
C TRP A 18 -6.58 16.18 2.77
N ALA A 19 -5.54 16.26 3.62
CA ALA A 19 -5.59 15.70 4.97
C ALA A 19 -6.54 16.46 5.90
N SER A 20 -6.83 17.73 5.62
CA SER A 20 -7.72 18.60 6.41
C SER A 20 -9.19 18.52 5.96
N ASP A 21 -9.47 18.26 4.69
CA ASP A 21 -10.82 18.23 4.09
C ASP A 21 -11.62 16.97 4.44
N GLY A 22 -11.94 16.81 5.73
CA GLY A 22 -12.47 15.58 6.34
C GLY A 22 -13.59 14.91 5.54
N PHE A 23 -13.57 13.59 5.45
CA PHE A 23 -14.81 12.84 5.27
C PHE A 23 -14.99 11.94 6.50
N LEU A 24 -16.23 11.81 6.96
CA LEU A 24 -16.57 10.87 8.03
C LEU A 24 -17.07 9.58 7.40
N PRO A 25 -16.46 8.42 7.71
CA PRO A 25 -17.05 7.13 7.37
C PRO A 25 -18.48 7.04 7.93
N ARG A 26 -19.35 6.26 7.30
CA ARG A 26 -20.68 6.00 7.87
C ARG A 26 -20.54 4.94 8.96
N ASP A 27 -21.53 4.86 9.84
CA ASP A 27 -21.53 3.94 10.98
C ASP A 27 -21.79 2.47 10.59
N ARG A 28 -21.55 2.05 9.34
CA ARG A 28 -21.89 0.69 8.88
C ARG A 28 -20.96 -0.37 9.47
N VAL A 29 -19.74 0.00 9.87
CA VAL A 29 -18.88 -0.88 10.67
C VAL A 29 -19.55 -1.17 12.02
N GLU A 30 -20.04 -0.15 12.71
CA GLU A 30 -20.72 -0.30 14.01
C GLU A 30 -22.05 -1.05 13.87
N ILE A 31 -22.85 -0.76 12.83
CA ILE A 31 -24.08 -1.52 12.54
C ILE A 31 -23.75 -3.01 12.34
N TYR A 32 -22.66 -3.30 11.61
CA TYR A 32 -22.21 -4.68 11.42
C TYR A 32 -21.72 -5.34 12.71
N VAL A 33 -20.91 -4.64 13.51
CA VAL A 33 -20.44 -5.11 14.82
C VAL A 33 -21.60 -5.42 15.77
N ASN A 34 -22.69 -4.66 15.70
CA ASN A 34 -23.89 -4.88 16.52
C ASN A 34 -24.82 -6.00 15.99
N GLY A 35 -24.32 -6.87 15.10
CA GLY A 35 -25.08 -8.02 14.58
C GLY A 35 -26.06 -7.69 13.46
N GLN A 36 -26.08 -6.45 12.97
CA GLN A 36 -26.95 -6.00 11.88
C GLN A 36 -26.12 -5.78 10.59
N GLY A 37 -26.72 -5.23 9.54
CA GLY A 37 -26.00 -4.80 8.32
C GLY A 37 -25.34 -5.90 7.48
N HIS A 38 -24.66 -5.48 6.41
CA HIS A 38 -23.98 -6.35 5.45
C HIS A 38 -22.47 -6.15 5.53
N LEU A 39 -21.71 -7.25 5.57
CA LEU A 39 -20.25 -7.25 5.58
C LEU A 39 -19.67 -6.37 4.46
N ALA A 40 -20.17 -6.57 3.23
CA ALA A 40 -19.81 -5.82 2.04
C ALA A 40 -19.85 -4.28 2.17
N LEU A 41 -20.77 -3.75 2.99
CA LEU A 41 -20.87 -2.31 3.21
C LEU A 41 -20.00 -1.84 4.38
N ALA A 42 -19.79 -2.73 5.36
CA ALA A 42 -18.90 -2.49 6.48
C ALA A 42 -17.43 -2.48 6.05
N THR A 43 -17.01 -3.37 5.14
CA THR A 43 -15.64 -3.38 4.57
C THR A 43 -15.31 -2.08 3.83
N VAL A 44 -16.26 -1.55 3.05
CA VAL A 44 -16.12 -0.23 2.39
C VAL A 44 -15.91 0.89 3.41
N ASP A 45 -16.59 0.85 4.55
CA ASP A 45 -16.40 1.85 5.59
C ASP A 45 -15.14 1.60 6.44
N LEU A 46 -14.72 0.34 6.62
CA LEU A 46 -13.43 0.00 7.23
C LEU A 46 -12.26 0.55 6.41
N PHE A 47 -12.32 0.40 5.07
CA PHE A 47 -11.36 1.02 4.16
C PHE A 47 -11.29 2.53 4.36
N LYS A 48 -12.45 3.17 4.46
CA LYS A 48 -12.60 4.61 4.70
C LYS A 48 -12.05 5.05 6.06
N TYR A 49 -12.25 4.25 7.11
CA TYR A 49 -11.57 4.46 8.39
C TYR A 49 -10.05 4.35 8.22
N GLY A 50 -9.55 3.36 7.47
CA GLY A 50 -8.12 3.27 7.13
C GLY A 50 -7.59 4.55 6.46
N MET A 51 -8.30 5.08 5.46
CA MET A 51 -7.92 6.35 4.82
C MET A 51 -8.03 7.57 5.75
N LEU A 52 -8.95 7.56 6.72
CA LEU A 52 -9.02 8.60 7.74
C LEU A 52 -7.78 8.55 8.65
N GLU A 53 -7.34 7.35 9.04
CA GLU A 53 -6.12 7.16 9.85
C GLU A 53 -4.86 7.63 9.11
N VAL A 54 -4.74 7.39 7.80
CA VAL A 54 -3.64 7.96 6.97
C VAL A 54 -3.56 9.48 7.13
N ARG A 55 -4.71 10.15 7.10
CA ARG A 55 -4.78 11.61 7.24
C ARG A 55 -4.44 12.07 8.65
N GLN A 56 -4.96 11.39 9.67
CA GLN A 56 -4.66 11.69 11.08
C GLN A 56 -3.18 11.49 11.40
N SER A 57 -2.53 10.52 10.74
CA SER A 57 -1.09 10.35 10.82
C SER A 57 -0.38 11.63 10.37
N LEU A 58 -0.66 12.15 9.17
CA LEU A 58 -0.05 13.40 8.70
C LEU A 58 -0.34 14.60 9.59
N LEU A 59 -1.59 14.75 10.07
CA LEU A 59 -1.98 15.88 10.92
C LEU A 59 -1.31 15.84 12.29
N SER A 60 -0.89 14.68 12.78
CA SER A 60 -0.26 14.51 14.10
C SER A 60 1.26 14.64 14.10
N ILE A 61 1.90 14.83 12.94
CA ILE A 61 3.38 14.89 12.81
C ILE A 61 4.00 15.96 13.70
N SER A 62 3.34 17.11 13.84
CA SER A 62 3.83 18.21 14.69
C SER A 62 3.66 17.96 16.18
N ASP A 63 2.79 17.01 16.54
CA ASP A 63 2.28 16.89 17.90
C ASP A 63 2.98 15.75 18.65
N ASN A 64 3.04 14.57 18.03
CA ASN A 64 3.58 13.37 18.67
C ASN A 64 3.92 12.29 17.63
N ALA A 65 5.22 12.03 17.43
CA ALA A 65 5.72 11.02 16.49
C ALA A 65 5.17 9.60 16.78
N ASN A 66 4.96 9.24 18.05
CA ASN A 66 4.35 7.95 18.39
C ASN A 66 2.90 7.87 17.87
N LYS A 67 2.12 8.94 18.06
CA LYS A 67 0.73 9.02 17.59
C LYS A 67 0.64 8.95 16.06
N THR A 68 1.54 9.64 15.37
CA THR A 68 1.67 9.58 13.90
C THR A 68 1.87 8.16 13.40
N ASN A 69 2.78 7.42 14.04
CA ASN A 69 3.12 6.05 13.70
C ASN A 69 1.97 5.08 13.99
N ILE A 70 1.30 5.21 15.14
CA ILE A 70 0.10 4.43 15.49
C ILE A 70 -0.98 4.59 14.42
N HIS A 71 -1.32 5.82 14.06
CA HIS A 71 -2.33 6.10 13.04
C HIS A 71 -1.98 5.44 11.71
N MET A 72 -0.73 5.55 11.24
CA MET A 72 -0.35 4.95 9.95
C MET A 72 -0.34 3.42 10.00
N ALA A 73 0.14 2.82 11.09
CA ALA A 73 0.11 1.37 11.26
C ALA A 73 -1.33 0.84 11.30
N HIS A 74 -2.21 1.49 12.06
CA HIS A 74 -3.65 1.16 12.09
C HIS A 74 -4.31 1.37 10.72
N ALA A 75 -3.92 2.42 9.98
CA ALA A 75 -4.41 2.68 8.64
C ALA A 75 -4.17 1.49 7.72
N PHE A 76 -2.91 1.05 7.58
CA PHE A 76 -2.57 -0.05 6.69
C PHE A 76 -3.15 -1.39 7.14
N ARG A 77 -3.29 -1.64 8.45
CA ARG A 77 -4.05 -2.80 8.94
C ARG A 77 -5.48 -2.79 8.43
N LYS A 78 -6.22 -1.69 8.63
CA LYS A 78 -7.62 -1.54 8.18
C LYS A 78 -7.74 -1.67 6.66
N LEU A 79 -6.83 -1.06 5.90
CA LEU A 79 -6.80 -1.14 4.44
C LEU A 79 -6.59 -2.60 3.99
N ILE A 80 -5.57 -3.30 4.50
CA ILE A 80 -5.30 -4.70 4.17
C ILE A 80 -6.51 -5.58 4.49
N TYR A 81 -7.03 -5.53 5.72
CA TYR A 81 -8.17 -6.38 6.10
C TYR A 81 -9.42 -6.09 5.28
N SER A 82 -9.70 -4.82 4.97
CA SER A 82 -10.84 -4.48 4.11
C SER A 82 -10.74 -5.15 2.73
N GLN A 83 -9.55 -5.09 2.12
CA GLN A 83 -9.33 -5.64 0.77
C GLN A 83 -9.26 -7.15 0.77
N LEU A 84 -8.63 -7.72 1.79
CA LEU A 84 -8.52 -9.16 1.95
C LEU A 84 -9.91 -9.79 2.07
N ILE A 85 -10.76 -9.24 2.93
CA ILE A 85 -12.13 -9.73 3.13
C ILE A 85 -12.94 -9.57 1.84
N ASP A 86 -12.87 -8.42 1.18
CA ASP A 86 -13.60 -8.19 -0.08
C ASP A 86 -13.15 -9.16 -1.18
N LEU A 87 -11.84 -9.45 -1.30
CA LEU A 87 -11.33 -10.41 -2.28
C LEU A 87 -11.80 -11.84 -1.98
N ASN A 88 -11.73 -12.28 -0.73
CA ASN A 88 -12.20 -13.62 -0.36
C ASN A 88 -13.72 -13.78 -0.55
N ASP A 89 -14.51 -12.75 -0.22
CA ASP A 89 -15.96 -12.74 -0.47
C ASP A 89 -16.28 -12.94 -1.97
N MET A 90 -15.46 -12.34 -2.84
CA MET A 90 -15.60 -12.43 -4.31
C MET A 90 -15.26 -13.81 -4.89
N ARG A 91 -14.57 -14.68 -4.15
CA ARG A 91 -14.38 -16.08 -4.59
C ARG A 91 -15.71 -16.80 -4.80
N THR A 92 -16.73 -16.40 -4.04
CA THR A 92 -18.07 -17.02 -4.07
C THR A 92 -19.15 -16.11 -4.67
N ASN A 93 -18.80 -14.89 -5.08
CA ASN A 93 -19.76 -13.86 -5.49
C ASN A 93 -19.25 -13.05 -6.69
N ASP A 94 -20.13 -12.77 -7.67
CA ASP A 94 -19.80 -12.02 -8.90
C ASP A 94 -19.71 -10.49 -8.69
N ARG A 95 -19.25 -10.02 -7.53
CA ARG A 95 -19.13 -8.59 -7.24
C ARG A 95 -17.95 -7.98 -8.00
N LEU A 96 -18.13 -6.73 -8.42
CA LEU A 96 -17.05 -5.94 -9.00
C LEU A 96 -16.09 -5.47 -7.90
N PHE A 97 -14.82 -5.83 -8.04
CA PHE A 97 -13.74 -5.22 -7.27
C PHE A 97 -13.34 -3.90 -7.91
N ILE A 98 -13.19 -2.88 -7.06
CA ILE A 98 -12.98 -1.50 -7.53
C ILE A 98 -11.50 -1.09 -7.53
N TYR A 99 -10.62 -1.91 -6.98
CA TYR A 99 -9.21 -1.58 -6.81
C TYR A 99 -8.33 -2.36 -7.80
N SER A 100 -7.22 -1.74 -8.22
CA SER A 100 -6.24 -2.39 -9.08
C SER A 100 -5.18 -3.12 -8.25
N LEU A 101 -4.44 -4.01 -8.89
CA LEU A 101 -3.28 -4.66 -8.28
C LEU A 101 -2.22 -3.65 -7.81
N ASP A 102 -2.08 -2.49 -8.49
CA ASP A 102 -1.18 -1.42 -8.03
C ASP A 102 -1.60 -0.92 -6.63
N THR A 103 -2.91 -0.74 -6.42
CA THR A 103 -3.44 -0.29 -5.12
C THR A 103 -3.20 -1.32 -4.02
N LEU A 104 -3.42 -2.60 -4.30
CA LEU A 104 -3.16 -3.67 -3.33
C LEU A 104 -1.67 -3.76 -2.98
N THR A 105 -0.81 -3.59 -3.97
CA THR A 105 0.65 -3.58 -3.79
C THR A 105 1.09 -2.39 -2.94
N HIS A 106 0.51 -1.20 -3.13
CA HIS A 106 0.74 -0.06 -2.23
C HIS A 106 0.37 -0.37 -0.78
N PHE A 107 -0.76 -1.04 -0.54
CA PHE A 107 -1.14 -1.40 0.83
C PHE A 107 -0.19 -2.42 1.44
N MET A 108 0.29 -3.40 0.67
CA MET A 108 1.30 -4.34 1.13
C MET A 108 2.58 -3.63 1.53
N PHE A 109 3.08 -2.74 0.67
CA PHE A 109 4.26 -1.95 0.99
C PHE A 109 4.06 -1.05 2.20
N GLY A 110 2.89 -0.42 2.36
CA GLY A 110 2.62 0.41 3.52
C GLY A 110 2.52 -0.39 4.82
N ALA A 111 1.91 -1.57 4.77
CA ALA A 111 1.88 -2.50 5.89
C ALA A 111 3.29 -2.98 6.25
N ILE A 112 4.15 -3.29 5.26
CA ILE A 112 5.57 -3.57 5.51
C ILE A 112 6.21 -2.37 6.21
N ALA A 113 6.21 -1.19 5.57
CA ALA A 113 6.85 0.03 6.06
C ALA A 113 6.45 0.43 7.49
N THR A 114 5.26 0.03 7.94
CA THR A 114 4.72 0.30 9.28
C THR A 114 4.82 -0.89 10.25
N GLY A 115 5.66 -1.88 9.94
CA GLY A 115 5.95 -3.00 10.83
C GLY A 115 4.89 -4.13 10.81
N ASN A 116 3.83 -4.00 10.01
CA ASN A 116 2.75 -4.97 9.85
C ASN A 116 3.04 -6.08 8.83
N HIS A 117 4.31 -6.37 8.58
CA HIS A 117 4.80 -7.37 7.61
C HIS A 117 4.17 -8.78 7.78
N LYS A 118 3.70 -9.16 8.97
CA LYS A 118 3.02 -10.45 9.20
C LYS A 118 1.69 -10.59 8.46
N LEU A 119 1.08 -9.49 8.02
CA LEU A 119 -0.15 -9.51 7.21
C LEU A 119 0.10 -9.80 5.73
N ILE A 120 1.36 -9.79 5.31
CA ILE A 120 1.71 -9.77 3.89
C ILE A 120 1.59 -11.15 3.25
N GLU A 121 2.06 -12.20 3.92
CA GLU A 121 1.93 -13.58 3.44
C GLU A 121 0.46 -13.97 3.18
N PRO A 122 -0.46 -13.89 4.15
CA PRO A 122 -1.86 -14.26 3.89
C PRO A 122 -2.53 -13.35 2.86
N PHE A 123 -2.18 -12.06 2.79
CA PHE A 123 -2.75 -11.17 1.78
C PHE A 123 -2.20 -11.45 0.38
N HIS A 124 -0.91 -11.78 0.27
CA HIS A 124 -0.27 -12.21 -0.96
C HIS A 124 -0.92 -13.48 -1.49
N GLU A 125 -1.16 -14.48 -0.64
CA GLU A 125 -1.87 -15.71 -1.02
C GLU A 125 -3.26 -15.40 -1.60
N VAL A 126 -4.06 -14.58 -0.93
CA VAL A 126 -5.40 -14.19 -1.42
C VAL A 126 -5.34 -13.47 -2.77
N ILE A 127 -4.34 -12.61 -2.98
CA ILE A 127 -4.13 -11.94 -4.28
C ILE A 127 -3.84 -12.98 -5.37
N PHE A 128 -2.95 -13.94 -5.12
CA PHE A 128 -2.59 -14.94 -6.13
C PHE A 128 -3.72 -15.94 -6.40
N ASP A 129 -4.45 -16.35 -5.36
CA ASP A 129 -5.67 -17.15 -5.51
C ASP A 129 -6.71 -16.42 -6.37
N SER A 130 -6.83 -15.10 -6.20
CA SER A 130 -7.74 -14.27 -7.01
C SER A 130 -7.30 -14.17 -8.47
N LEU A 131 -6.00 -14.02 -8.73
CA LEU A 131 -5.44 -13.98 -10.08
C LEU A 131 -5.59 -15.34 -10.80
N ASP A 132 -5.29 -16.44 -10.10
CA ASP A 132 -5.36 -17.80 -10.65
C ASP A 132 -6.81 -18.27 -10.81
N GLY A 133 -7.69 -17.90 -9.88
CA GLY A 133 -9.12 -18.16 -9.94
C GLY A 133 -9.89 -17.24 -10.89
N GLY A 134 -9.27 -16.14 -11.34
CA GLY A 134 -9.86 -15.19 -12.27
C GLY A 134 -11.00 -14.34 -11.68
N TYR A 135 -10.95 -14.05 -10.38
CA TYR A 135 -11.94 -13.24 -9.65
C TYR A 135 -11.26 -12.07 -8.95
N GLY A 136 -12.01 -11.02 -8.63
CA GLY A 136 -11.56 -9.93 -7.75
C GLY A 136 -10.47 -9.03 -8.36
N VAL A 137 -9.30 -9.55 -8.70
CA VAL A 137 -8.16 -8.76 -9.16
C VAL A 137 -7.96 -8.88 -10.66
N HIS A 138 -7.66 -7.75 -11.29
CA HIS A 138 -7.26 -7.69 -12.68
C HIS A 138 -5.77 -7.99 -12.85
N ASP A 139 -5.45 -8.94 -13.74
CA ASP A 139 -4.09 -9.23 -14.19
C ASP A 139 -3.71 -8.36 -15.41
N GLY A 140 -2.49 -8.57 -15.94
CA GLY A 140 -2.04 -7.87 -17.14
C GLY A 140 -2.75 -8.27 -18.43
N ARG A 141 -3.59 -9.31 -18.42
CA ARG A 141 -4.43 -9.71 -19.57
C ARG A 141 -5.75 -8.96 -19.58
N LYS A 142 -6.24 -8.54 -18.41
CA LYS A 142 -7.45 -7.73 -18.25
C LYS A 142 -7.16 -6.46 -17.43
N PRO A 143 -6.13 -5.65 -17.78
CA PRO A 143 -5.75 -4.53 -16.95
C PRO A 143 -6.89 -3.51 -16.90
N PRO A 144 -7.10 -2.83 -15.76
CA PRO A 144 -8.00 -1.69 -15.71
C PRO A 144 -7.58 -0.67 -16.77
N ILE A 145 -8.55 0.00 -17.39
CA ILE A 145 -8.32 0.97 -18.49
C ILE A 145 -7.24 2.01 -18.12
N SER A 146 -7.15 2.37 -16.84
CA SER A 146 -6.26 3.40 -16.31
C SER A 146 -4.94 2.91 -15.71
N SER A 147 -4.69 1.60 -15.65
CA SER A 147 -3.52 1.06 -14.94
C SER A 147 -2.45 0.59 -15.93
N THR A 148 -1.19 0.81 -15.55
CA THR A 148 -0.04 0.25 -16.25
C THR A 148 0.37 -1.10 -15.66
N LEU A 149 -0.06 -1.42 -14.42
CA LEU A 149 0.36 -2.56 -13.60
C LEU A 149 1.88 -2.67 -13.39
N ARG A 150 2.65 -1.62 -13.69
CA ARG A 150 4.11 -1.60 -13.50
C ARG A 150 4.47 -1.55 -12.02
N TYR A 151 3.70 -0.79 -11.23
CA TYR A 151 3.90 -0.71 -9.78
C TYR A 151 3.65 -2.07 -9.12
N ALA A 152 2.53 -2.70 -9.45
CA ALA A 152 2.21 -4.06 -9.07
C ALA A 152 3.30 -5.07 -9.46
N ALA A 153 3.73 -5.05 -10.73
CA ALA A 153 4.70 -6.01 -11.24
C ALA A 153 6.02 -5.97 -10.46
N PHE A 154 6.61 -4.80 -10.26
CA PHE A 154 7.87 -4.72 -9.50
C PHE A 154 7.64 -5.05 -8.03
N GLY A 155 6.56 -4.55 -7.43
CA GLY A 155 6.35 -4.67 -6.00
C GLY A 155 6.07 -6.10 -5.57
N LEU A 156 5.20 -6.80 -6.31
CA LEU A 156 4.94 -8.22 -6.09
C LEU A 156 6.15 -9.10 -6.44
N THR A 157 7.03 -8.67 -7.34
CA THR A 157 8.30 -9.39 -7.56
C THR A 157 9.19 -9.32 -6.32
N ILE A 158 9.36 -8.14 -5.70
CA ILE A 158 10.14 -7.98 -4.48
C ILE A 158 9.50 -8.74 -3.31
N ILE A 159 8.18 -8.64 -3.15
CA ILE A 159 7.45 -9.31 -2.06
C ILE A 159 7.52 -10.83 -2.23
N GLY A 160 7.29 -11.35 -3.44
CA GLY A 160 7.39 -12.78 -3.73
C GLY A 160 8.79 -13.33 -3.49
N ASP A 161 9.84 -12.59 -3.90
CA ASP A 161 11.23 -12.94 -3.59
C ASP A 161 11.52 -12.91 -2.07
N TRP A 162 10.94 -11.97 -1.33
CA TRP A 162 11.05 -11.93 0.13
C TRP A 162 10.38 -13.14 0.81
N LEU A 163 9.19 -13.51 0.35
CA LEU A 163 8.42 -14.65 0.85
C LEU A 163 8.96 -16.02 0.39
N GLY A 164 9.94 -16.05 -0.51
CA GLY A 164 10.43 -17.30 -1.11
C GLY A 164 9.46 -17.92 -2.11
N ASN A 165 8.48 -17.15 -2.61
CA ASN A 165 7.53 -17.52 -3.64
C ASN A 165 7.58 -16.51 -4.81
N PRO A 166 8.60 -16.58 -5.69
CA PRO A 166 8.80 -15.59 -6.74
C PRO A 166 7.64 -15.48 -7.73
N LEU A 167 7.30 -14.26 -8.11
CA LEU A 167 6.24 -13.96 -9.08
C LEU A 167 6.63 -14.38 -10.51
N ASP A 168 5.77 -15.19 -11.14
CA ASP A 168 5.81 -15.44 -12.58
C ASP A 168 5.08 -14.32 -13.34
N LEU A 169 5.84 -13.32 -13.79
CA LEU A 169 5.32 -12.19 -14.56
C LEU A 169 4.62 -12.63 -15.85
N ASP A 170 5.13 -13.67 -16.52
CA ASP A 170 4.59 -14.10 -17.81
C ASP A 170 3.27 -14.85 -17.64
N LYS A 171 3.14 -15.68 -16.59
CA LYS A 171 1.88 -16.33 -16.20
C LYS A 171 0.76 -15.31 -16.04
N HIS A 172 1.02 -14.17 -15.39
CA HIS A 172 0.01 -13.14 -15.12
C HIS A 172 0.01 -11.98 -16.13
N ALA A 173 0.80 -12.08 -17.20
CA ALA A 173 1.02 -11.05 -18.22
C ALA A 173 1.38 -9.66 -17.66
N LEU A 174 2.07 -9.63 -16.52
CA LEU A 174 2.47 -8.39 -15.86
C LEU A 174 3.67 -7.77 -16.58
N PRO A 175 3.72 -6.43 -16.73
CA PRO A 175 4.77 -5.78 -17.49
C PRO A 175 6.11 -5.82 -16.76
N ARG A 176 7.20 -5.90 -17.53
CA ARG A 176 8.54 -5.61 -17.02
C ARG A 176 8.82 -4.13 -17.22
N ASP A 177 9.30 -3.46 -16.17
CA ASP A 177 9.63 -2.04 -16.22
C ASP A 177 11.11 -1.82 -15.91
N PRO A 178 11.91 -1.39 -16.91
CA PRO A 178 13.32 -1.11 -16.71
C PRO A 178 13.60 -0.06 -15.62
N ALA A 179 12.70 0.89 -15.39
CA ALA A 179 12.89 1.93 -14.36
C ALA A 179 12.89 1.34 -12.95
N TRP A 180 12.03 0.35 -12.70
CA TRP A 180 12.00 -0.37 -11.42
C TRP A 180 12.95 -1.58 -11.37
N GLY A 181 13.44 -2.03 -12.53
CA GLY A 181 14.25 -3.25 -12.65
C GLY A 181 15.52 -3.25 -11.81
N GLN A 182 16.16 -2.10 -11.61
CA GLN A 182 17.34 -2.00 -10.74
C GLN A 182 16.98 -2.24 -9.27
N LEU A 183 15.87 -1.68 -8.78
CA LEU A 183 15.39 -1.92 -7.42
C LEU A 183 15.06 -3.41 -7.22
N VAL A 184 14.34 -4.01 -8.18
CA VAL A 184 14.03 -5.46 -8.15
C VAL A 184 15.29 -6.33 -8.11
N ALA A 185 16.31 -6.02 -8.91
CA ALA A 185 17.52 -6.83 -9.00
C ALA A 185 18.45 -6.67 -7.78
N HIS A 186 18.43 -5.51 -7.13
CA HIS A 186 19.44 -5.14 -6.14
C HIS A 186 18.89 -4.82 -4.75
N TRP A 187 17.60 -5.04 -4.47
CA TRP A 187 17.03 -4.76 -3.14
C TRP A 187 17.71 -5.55 -2.00
N ARG A 188 18.37 -6.68 -2.30
CA ARG A 188 19.18 -7.48 -1.36
C ARG A 188 20.68 -7.20 -1.41
N GLU A 189 21.14 -6.16 -2.11
CA GLU A 189 22.57 -5.80 -2.17
C GLU A 189 23.12 -5.61 -0.74
N PRO A 190 24.12 -6.40 -0.30
CA PRO A 190 24.61 -6.36 1.08
C PRO A 190 25.38 -5.09 1.41
N ASP A 191 26.03 -4.45 0.42
CA ASP A 191 26.78 -3.22 0.62
C ASP A 191 25.83 -2.01 0.52
N PRO A 192 25.56 -1.28 1.62
CA PRO A 192 24.64 -0.14 1.61
C PRO A 192 25.11 0.98 0.66
N GLU A 193 26.42 1.13 0.42
CA GLU A 193 26.95 2.15 -0.49
C GLU A 193 26.69 1.79 -1.96
N LYS A 194 26.65 0.49 -2.29
CA LYS A 194 26.24 0.02 -3.63
C LYS A 194 24.73 0.07 -3.81
N PHE A 195 23.97 -0.11 -2.74
CA PHE A 195 22.52 -0.04 -2.78
C PHE A 195 22.00 1.40 -2.91
N LEU A 196 22.68 2.39 -2.32
CA LEU A 196 22.24 3.78 -2.30
C LEU A 196 21.91 4.35 -3.71
N PRO A 197 22.75 4.20 -4.75
CA PRO A 197 22.41 4.65 -6.10
C PRO A 197 21.14 4.02 -6.68
N VAL A 198 20.88 2.74 -6.37
CA VAL A 198 19.66 2.04 -6.79
C VAL A 198 18.43 2.65 -6.11
N LEU A 199 18.53 2.94 -4.81
CA LEU A 199 17.47 3.55 -4.04
C LEU A 199 17.16 4.98 -4.50
N LEU A 200 18.19 5.76 -4.85
CA LEU A 200 18.03 7.10 -5.38
C LEU A 200 17.34 7.08 -6.76
N ALA A 201 17.71 6.16 -7.64
CA ALA A 201 17.04 6.00 -8.94
C ALA A 201 15.57 5.58 -8.81
N ALA A 202 15.23 4.77 -7.80
CA ALA A 202 13.85 4.45 -7.46
C ALA A 202 13.07 5.68 -6.97
N CYS A 203 13.70 6.52 -6.14
CA CYS A 203 13.11 7.80 -5.73
C CYS A 203 12.87 8.75 -6.90
N ASP A 204 13.82 8.85 -7.84
CA ASP A 204 13.66 9.63 -9.07
C ASP A 204 12.48 9.09 -9.90
N THR A 205 12.40 7.78 -10.08
CA THR A 205 11.31 7.11 -10.80
C THR A 205 9.95 7.43 -10.20
N HIS A 206 9.82 7.39 -8.87
CA HIS A 206 8.60 7.79 -8.18
C HIS A 206 8.20 9.23 -8.56
N VAL A 207 9.13 10.18 -8.39
CA VAL A 207 8.86 11.60 -8.61
C VAL A 207 8.50 11.91 -10.06
N GLU A 208 9.18 11.29 -11.03
CA GLU A 208 8.89 11.42 -12.46
C GLU A 208 7.48 10.94 -12.81
N ARG A 209 6.95 9.97 -12.06
CA ARG A 209 5.67 9.30 -12.31
C ARG A 209 4.51 9.79 -11.44
N ILE A 210 4.72 10.88 -10.71
CA ILE A 210 3.65 11.65 -10.07
C ILE A 210 2.78 12.30 -11.14
N ALA A 211 1.46 12.10 -11.12
CA ALA A 211 0.54 12.92 -11.90
C ALA A 211 0.25 14.24 -11.17
N VAL A 212 0.45 15.39 -11.81
CA VAL A 212 0.25 16.72 -11.18
C VAL A 212 -0.94 17.48 -11.75
N THR A 213 -1.61 16.94 -12.77
CA THR A 213 -2.85 17.49 -13.32
C THR A 213 -3.94 16.43 -13.41
N GLU A 214 -5.20 16.85 -13.43
CA GLU A 214 -6.32 15.93 -13.64
C GLU A 214 -6.17 15.13 -14.94
N ARG A 215 -5.68 15.75 -16.02
CA ARG A 215 -5.43 15.06 -17.29
C ARG A 215 -4.38 13.94 -17.16
N GLU A 216 -3.34 14.18 -16.37
CA GLU A 216 -2.30 13.18 -16.10
C GLU A 216 -2.78 12.10 -15.13
N ALA A 217 -3.65 12.44 -14.18
CA ALA A 217 -4.25 11.50 -13.24
C ALA A 217 -5.35 10.64 -13.91
N ASN A 218 -5.99 11.20 -14.94
CA ASN A 218 -7.04 10.56 -15.70
C ASN A 218 -6.49 9.54 -16.72
N GLN A 219 -7.37 8.60 -17.04
CA GLN A 219 -7.12 7.26 -17.57
C GLN A 219 -6.40 7.16 -18.93
N GLN A 220 -6.05 8.29 -19.57
CA GLN A 220 -5.36 8.32 -20.86
C GLN A 220 -3.83 8.35 -20.73
N ALA A 221 -3.29 8.83 -19.62
CA ALA A 221 -1.85 8.97 -19.42
C ALA A 221 -1.26 7.73 -18.73
N LYS A 222 -1.00 6.65 -19.50
CA LYS A 222 -0.36 5.39 -19.06
C LYS A 222 1.11 5.53 -18.58
N GLN A 223 1.51 6.73 -18.18
CA GLN A 223 2.88 7.04 -17.79
C GLN A 223 3.01 7.34 -16.29
N PHE A 224 1.90 7.62 -15.59
CA PHE A 224 1.91 7.98 -14.18
C PHE A 224 1.37 6.84 -13.31
N GLU A 225 2.08 6.53 -12.24
CA GLU A 225 1.70 5.51 -11.24
C GLU A 225 1.13 6.16 -9.98
N PHE A 226 1.53 7.40 -9.69
CA PHE A 226 1.15 8.10 -8.46
C PHE A 226 0.15 9.20 -8.81
N ASN A 227 -1.13 8.81 -8.91
CA ASN A 227 -2.22 9.65 -9.43
C ASN A 227 -3.12 10.27 -8.34
N SER A 228 -2.78 10.06 -7.07
CA SER A 228 -3.43 10.74 -5.95
C SER A 228 -2.41 11.57 -5.16
N VAL A 229 -2.92 12.58 -4.46
CA VAL A 229 -2.09 13.47 -3.66
C VAL A 229 -1.32 12.69 -2.58
N PHE A 230 -1.93 11.67 -1.97
CA PHE A 230 -1.27 10.81 -0.99
C PHE A 230 -0.13 9.99 -1.62
N LEU A 231 -0.43 9.25 -2.70
CA LEU A 231 0.54 8.40 -3.37
C LEU A 231 1.72 9.21 -3.92
N ALA A 232 1.49 10.46 -4.34
CA ALA A 232 2.52 11.34 -4.87
C ALA A 232 3.60 11.77 -3.87
N VAL A 233 3.31 11.73 -2.57
CA VAL A 233 4.24 12.22 -1.53
C VAL A 233 4.64 11.14 -0.54
N HIS A 234 4.02 9.97 -0.58
CA HIS A 234 4.33 8.86 0.31
C HIS A 234 5.18 7.80 -0.43
N PRO A 235 6.50 7.73 -0.16
CA PRO A 235 7.42 6.81 -0.84
C PRO A 235 7.32 5.39 -0.30
N THR A 236 6.12 4.82 -0.40
CA THR A 236 5.75 3.57 0.29
C THR A 236 6.68 2.42 -0.10
N GLU A 237 7.00 2.29 -1.39
CA GLU A 237 7.91 1.28 -1.92
C GLU A 237 9.34 1.42 -1.39
N ILE A 238 9.83 2.65 -1.23
CA ILE A 238 11.18 2.92 -0.74
C ILE A 238 11.27 2.53 0.74
N LEU A 239 10.28 2.96 1.53
CA LEU A 239 10.19 2.61 2.96
C LEU A 239 10.01 1.10 3.17
N ALA A 240 9.21 0.45 2.33
CA ALA A 240 9.00 -0.99 2.40
C ALA A 240 10.29 -1.77 2.10
N VAL A 241 11.05 -1.39 1.07
CA VAL A 241 12.32 -2.06 0.76
C VAL A 241 13.34 -1.88 1.89
N LEU A 242 13.48 -0.67 2.44
CA LEU A 242 14.35 -0.43 3.61
C LEU A 242 13.95 -1.33 4.79
N ARG A 243 12.65 -1.44 5.06
CA ARG A 243 12.10 -2.30 6.11
C ARG A 243 12.34 -3.79 5.83
N LEU A 244 12.14 -4.26 4.61
CA LEU A 244 12.40 -5.66 4.24
C LEU A 244 13.86 -6.03 4.46
N ARG A 245 14.77 -5.14 4.08
CA ARG A 245 16.22 -5.28 4.31
C ARG A 245 16.52 -5.45 5.80
N GLU A 246 15.95 -4.60 6.65
CA GLU A 246 16.11 -4.70 8.11
C GLU A 246 15.58 -6.03 8.67
N ILE A 247 14.40 -6.47 8.20
CA ILE A 247 13.79 -7.76 8.61
C ILE A 247 14.72 -8.94 8.30
N ILE A 248 15.46 -8.91 7.19
CA ILE A 248 16.39 -9.97 6.79
C ILE A 248 17.84 -9.74 7.27
N GLY A 249 18.08 -8.71 8.09
CA GLY A 249 19.38 -8.42 8.68
C GLY A 249 20.38 -7.71 7.75
N LEU A 250 19.92 -7.10 6.65
CA LEU A 250 20.74 -6.26 5.79
C LEU A 250 20.81 -4.83 6.33
N MET A 251 21.98 -4.20 6.19
CA MET A 251 22.17 -2.79 6.52
C MET A 251 21.55 -1.88 5.46
N ASN A 252 20.94 -0.78 5.87
CA ASN A 252 20.48 0.27 4.97
C ASN A 252 21.53 1.39 4.83
N PRO A 253 21.49 2.18 3.74
CA PRO A 253 22.26 3.41 3.64
C PRO A 253 21.99 4.31 4.86
N ALA A 254 23.05 4.88 5.44
CA ALA A 254 22.93 5.72 6.64
C ALA A 254 22.09 6.98 6.39
N HIS A 255 22.08 7.47 5.15
CA HIS A 255 21.30 8.62 4.73
C HIS A 255 20.86 8.48 3.27
N VAL A 256 19.63 8.89 2.99
CA VAL A 256 19.07 8.94 1.63
C VAL A 256 18.72 10.39 1.33
N ASP A 257 19.68 11.13 0.76
CA ASP A 257 19.51 12.54 0.42
C ASP A 257 18.70 12.69 -0.87
N HIS A 258 17.37 12.61 -0.74
CA HIS A 258 16.45 12.81 -1.85
C HIS A 258 15.20 13.58 -1.40
N PRO A 259 14.68 14.56 -2.17
CA PRO A 259 13.51 15.35 -1.77
C PRO A 259 12.26 14.50 -1.41
N LEU A 260 12.07 13.37 -2.10
CA LEU A 260 11.01 12.43 -1.78
C LEU A 260 11.13 11.83 -0.37
N MET A 261 12.35 11.61 0.10
CA MET A 261 12.62 11.11 1.46
C MET A 261 12.57 12.22 2.52
N GLN A 262 12.33 13.47 2.10
CA GLN A 262 12.12 14.62 2.98
C GLN A 262 10.64 15.02 3.07
N THR A 263 9.72 14.23 2.48
CA THR A 263 8.29 14.46 2.63
C THR A 263 7.84 14.08 4.04
N PRO A 264 6.74 14.66 4.55
CA PRO A 264 6.26 14.33 5.89
C PRO A 264 5.94 12.83 6.06
N TYR A 265 5.42 12.18 5.02
CA TYR A 265 5.12 10.75 5.05
C TYR A 265 6.37 9.85 5.00
N ALA A 266 7.48 10.31 4.45
CA ALA A 266 8.72 9.54 4.45
C ALA A 266 9.27 9.29 5.86
N ALA A 267 8.89 10.13 6.83
CA ALA A 267 9.27 9.98 8.24
C ALA A 267 8.34 9.02 9.02
N ILE A 268 7.22 8.58 8.43
CA ILE A 268 6.20 7.78 9.12
C ILE A 268 6.42 6.30 8.83
N THR A 269 7.27 5.67 9.64
CA THR A 269 7.61 4.25 9.55
C THR A 269 7.72 3.65 10.95
N CYS A 270 7.51 2.34 11.06
CA CYS A 270 7.65 1.61 12.32
C CYS A 270 8.37 0.27 12.10
N GLN A 271 9.24 -0.09 13.02
CA GLN A 271 9.79 -1.43 13.16
C GLN A 271 8.69 -2.42 13.54
N PRO A 272 8.86 -3.71 13.18
CA PRO A 272 8.07 -4.78 13.75
C PRO A 272 7.94 -4.69 15.28
N GLY A 273 6.71 -4.58 15.77
CA GLY A 273 6.42 -4.56 17.21
C GLY A 273 6.58 -3.20 17.92
N GLU A 274 6.93 -2.12 17.21
CA GLU A 274 6.97 -0.77 17.80
C GLU A 274 5.57 -0.26 18.16
N VAL A 275 4.60 -0.45 17.27
CA VAL A 275 3.19 -0.13 17.55
C VAL A 275 2.57 -1.32 18.27
N THR A 276 2.21 -1.11 19.53
CA THR A 276 1.61 -2.14 20.41
C THR A 276 0.15 -1.82 20.76
N GLU A 277 -0.27 -0.60 20.47
CA GLU A 277 -1.60 -0.08 20.71
C GLU A 277 -2.63 -0.86 19.89
N ARG A 278 -3.70 -1.27 20.57
CA ARG A 278 -4.81 -1.99 19.95
C ARG A 278 -5.62 -1.07 19.05
N ASP A 279 -6.10 -1.64 17.95
CA ASP A 279 -7.06 -1.00 17.07
C ASP A 279 -8.46 -1.52 17.46
N GLU A 280 -9.07 -0.93 18.47
CA GLU A 280 -10.32 -1.43 19.07
C GLU A 280 -11.49 -1.50 18.06
N LEU A 281 -11.49 -0.64 17.02
CA LEU A 281 -12.47 -0.73 15.95
C LEU A 281 -12.24 -1.98 15.09
N LEU A 282 -11.00 -2.16 14.62
CA LEU A 282 -10.64 -3.32 13.79
C LEU A 282 -10.78 -4.63 14.57
N ASP A 283 -10.33 -4.66 15.82
CA ASP A 283 -10.39 -5.86 16.67
C ASP A 283 -11.85 -6.31 16.88
N ARG A 284 -12.77 -5.38 17.22
CA ARG A 284 -14.21 -5.70 17.35
C ARG A 284 -14.83 -6.11 16.01
N PHE A 285 -14.44 -5.46 14.92
CA PHE A 285 -14.91 -5.82 13.58
C PHE A 285 -14.50 -7.25 13.22
N LEU A 286 -13.22 -7.59 13.36
CA LEU A 286 -12.69 -8.92 13.03
C LEU A 286 -13.28 -10.01 13.92
N GLU A 287 -13.52 -9.73 15.21
CA GLU A 287 -14.21 -10.67 16.09
C GLU A 287 -15.60 -11.04 15.55
N VAL A 288 -16.36 -10.04 15.11
CA VAL A 288 -17.71 -10.27 14.55
C VAL A 288 -17.64 -10.96 13.19
N VAL A 289 -16.64 -10.65 12.34
CA VAL A 289 -16.40 -11.38 11.09
C VAL A 289 -16.12 -12.85 11.37
N ARG A 290 -15.26 -13.19 12.35
CA ARG A 290 -14.98 -14.59 12.71
C ARG A 290 -16.24 -15.34 13.16
N GLN A 291 -17.18 -14.67 13.80
CA GLN A 291 -18.42 -15.30 14.27
C GLN A 291 -19.47 -15.45 13.17
N ARG A 292 -19.63 -14.45 12.31
CA ARG A 292 -20.74 -14.37 11.34
C ARG A 292 -20.36 -14.82 9.94
N ASP A 293 -19.15 -14.50 9.51
CA ASP A 293 -18.66 -14.67 8.14
C ASP A 293 -17.24 -15.28 8.12
N PRO A 294 -16.93 -16.37 8.87
CA PRO A 294 -15.56 -16.88 9.00
C PRO A 294 -14.91 -17.29 7.67
N GLN A 295 -15.71 -17.60 6.65
CA GLN A 295 -15.25 -18.01 5.32
C GLN A 295 -14.46 -16.94 4.56
N VAL A 296 -14.59 -15.67 4.95
CA VAL A 296 -13.90 -14.55 4.27
C VAL A 296 -12.51 -14.27 4.86
N LEU A 297 -12.16 -14.92 5.98
CA LEU A 297 -10.85 -14.81 6.60
C LEU A 297 -9.95 -15.97 6.14
N PRO A 298 -8.69 -15.69 5.79
CA PRO A 298 -7.75 -16.70 5.36
C PRO A 298 -7.27 -17.48 6.59
N SER A 299 -6.71 -18.66 6.36
CA SER A 299 -6.14 -19.45 7.45
C SER A 299 -4.99 -18.70 8.12
N GLY A 300 -5.02 -18.57 9.45
CA GLY A 300 -3.94 -17.92 10.22
C GLY A 300 -4.16 -16.45 10.59
N LEU A 301 -5.30 -15.84 10.25
CA LEU A 301 -5.72 -14.49 10.70
C LEU A 301 -6.96 -14.49 11.59
#